data_AF-A0A956C7R9-F1
#
_entry.id   AF-A0A956C7R9-F1
#
_cell.length_a   1.000
_cell.length_b   1.000
_cell.length_c   1.000
_cell.angle_alpha   90.00
_cell.angle_beta   90.00
_cell.angle_gamma   90.00
#
_symmetry.space_group_name_H-M   'P 1'
#
loop_
_entity.id
_entity.type
_entity.pdbx_description
1 polymer ?
#
loop_
_entity_poly.entity_id
_entity_poly.type
_entity_poly.pdbx_seq_one_letter_code
_entity_poly.pdbx_strand_id
1 'polypeptide(L)'
;PPPDAGVDAASDGDTIDGAPPPTGPVRAPYGLDARPANPTCKAPARPPAAAPVKLERAFASVVLDAPIAMAQPPGDKARWFVAQRNGRVLTFPVASPPAAPPVAADLEVLTQRAVYIGIEGGLLGMAFHPRFAQNGRLYLLWTTFDQRGFVSEVGELTSTNGGATFD
;
A
#
# COMPACT_ATOMS: atom_id res chain seq x y z
N PRO A 1 32.40 -11.48 -19.10
CA PRO A 1 30.96 -11.12 -19.00
C PRO A 1 30.75 -9.63 -19.34
N PRO A 2 30.10 -9.31 -20.46
CA PRO A 2 29.78 -7.93 -20.80
C PRO A 2 28.67 -7.38 -19.88
N PRO A 3 28.66 -6.07 -19.59
CA PRO A 3 27.59 -5.44 -18.84
C PRO A 3 26.29 -5.40 -19.64
N ASP A 4 25.21 -5.74 -18.95
CA ASP A 4 23.83 -5.82 -19.40
C ASP A 4 23.32 -4.43 -19.83
N ALA A 5 23.20 -4.22 -21.15
CA ALA A 5 22.56 -3.05 -21.73
C ALA A 5 21.08 -3.41 -21.96
N GLY A 6 20.26 -3.16 -20.93
CA GLY A 6 18.81 -3.21 -21.06
C GLY A 6 18.35 -2.15 -22.07
N VAL A 7 18.05 -2.60 -23.28
CA VAL A 7 17.36 -1.81 -24.30
C VAL A 7 15.87 -1.91 -24.04
N ASP A 8 15.30 -0.92 -23.36
CA ASP A 8 13.85 -0.76 -23.29
C ASP A 8 13.33 -0.28 -24.66
N ALA A 9 13.15 -1.22 -25.58
CA ALA A 9 12.42 -1.01 -26.81
C ALA A 9 10.92 -1.11 -26.50
N ALA A 10 10.25 0.04 -26.35
CA ALA A 10 8.81 0.11 -26.42
C ALA A 10 8.37 -0.18 -27.86
N SER A 11 7.86 -1.39 -28.12
CA SER A 11 7.19 -1.73 -29.37
C SER A 11 5.72 -1.29 -29.27
N ASP A 12 5.44 -0.05 -29.65
CA ASP A 12 4.07 0.39 -29.91
C ASP A 12 3.62 -0.18 -31.26
N GLY A 13 2.75 -1.19 -31.20
CA GLY A 13 2.17 -1.82 -32.37
C GLY A 13 0.67 -2.02 -32.17
N ASP A 14 -0.11 -0.94 -32.29
CA ASP A 14 -1.55 -1.02 -32.52
C ASP A 14 -1.87 -0.25 -33.81
N THR A 15 -2.01 -1.00 -34.90
CA THR A 15 -2.41 -0.47 -36.22
C THR A 15 -3.92 -0.43 -36.31
N ILE A 16 -4.52 0.75 -36.16
CA ILE A 16 -5.91 1.00 -36.50
C ILE A 16 -5.97 1.75 -37.84
N ASP A 17 -6.48 1.04 -38.86
CA ASP A 17 -7.15 1.49 -40.08
C ASP A 17 -6.69 2.78 -40.78
N GLY A 18 -5.93 2.61 -41.86
CA GLY A 18 -6.23 3.15 -43.21
C GLY A 18 -6.32 4.67 -43.47
N ALA A 19 -6.26 5.53 -42.46
CA ALA A 19 -6.21 6.97 -42.64
C ALA A 19 -4.75 7.44 -42.80
N PRO A 20 -4.43 8.30 -43.78
CA PRO A 20 -3.11 8.94 -43.79
C PRO A 20 -2.93 9.68 -42.45
N PRO A 21 -1.77 9.53 -41.78
CA PRO A 21 -1.56 10.14 -40.48
C PRO A 21 -1.78 11.66 -40.61
N PRO A 22 -2.47 12.29 -39.65
CA PRO A 22 -2.69 13.73 -39.68
C PRO A 22 -1.34 14.43 -39.85
N THR A 23 -1.16 15.15 -40.97
CA THR A 23 0.11 15.80 -41.35
C THR A 23 0.35 17.11 -40.59
N GLY A 24 -0.10 17.17 -39.33
CA GLY A 24 0.08 18.30 -38.43
C GLY A 24 0.21 17.80 -36.99
N PRO A 25 0.81 18.60 -36.08
CA PRO A 25 0.88 18.22 -34.68
C PRO A 25 -0.53 17.94 -34.16
N VAL A 26 -0.79 16.70 -33.76
CA VAL A 26 -2.02 16.32 -33.05
C VAL A 26 -1.93 17.00 -31.70
N ARG A 27 -2.51 18.20 -31.61
CA ARG A 27 -2.63 18.93 -30.36
C ARG A 27 -3.52 18.11 -29.43
N ALA A 28 -2.99 17.71 -28.28
CA ALA A 28 -3.78 16.95 -27.33
C ALA A 28 -4.94 17.84 -26.82
N PRO A 29 -6.16 17.31 -26.66
CA PRO A 29 -7.29 18.08 -26.12
C PRO A 29 -7.03 18.60 -24.69
N TYR A 30 -6.05 18.02 -24.00
CA TYR A 30 -5.53 18.43 -22.70
C TYR A 30 -4.05 18.04 -22.57
N GLY A 31 -3.31 18.75 -21.72
CA GLY A 31 -1.88 18.54 -21.51
C GLY A 31 -0.98 19.32 -22.48
N LEU A 32 0.32 19.02 -22.45
CA LEU A 32 1.30 19.59 -23.37
C LEU A 32 1.46 18.64 -24.56
N ASP A 33 1.49 19.20 -25.78
CA ASP A 33 1.64 18.46 -27.04
C ASP A 33 2.98 17.71 -27.14
N ALA A 34 3.97 18.18 -26.38
CA ALA A 34 5.22 17.48 -26.14
C ALA A 34 5.64 17.73 -24.70
N ARG A 35 6.26 16.71 -24.08
CA ARG A 35 6.92 16.87 -22.78
C ARG A 35 8.09 17.85 -22.93
N PRO A 36 8.10 19.01 -22.25
CA PRO A 36 9.25 19.91 -22.29
C PRO A 36 10.48 19.21 -21.72
N ALA A 37 11.63 19.42 -22.35
CA ALA A 37 12.89 19.01 -21.75
C ALA A 37 13.07 19.74 -20.41
N ASN A 38 13.42 19.01 -19.36
CA ASN A 38 13.75 19.58 -18.07
C ASN A 38 15.22 19.29 -17.74
N PRO A 39 16.17 20.02 -18.37
CA PRO A 39 17.60 19.76 -18.20
C PRO A 39 18.12 20.18 -16.80
N THR A 40 17.31 20.92 -16.03
CA THR A 40 17.63 21.37 -14.67
C THR A 40 17.18 20.40 -13.61
N CYS A 41 16.18 19.53 -13.88
CA CYS A 41 15.79 18.43 -13.00
C CYS A 41 16.77 17.25 -13.14
N LYS A 42 18.01 17.48 -12.70
CA LYS A 42 18.99 16.41 -12.53
C LYS A 42 18.80 15.80 -11.16
N ALA A 43 18.61 14.47 -11.12
CA ALA A 43 18.72 13.74 -9.88
C ALA A 43 20.09 14.05 -9.24
N PRO A 44 20.16 14.28 -7.92
CA PRO A 44 21.43 14.41 -7.23
C PRO A 44 22.30 13.18 -7.50
N ALA A 45 23.63 13.35 -7.46
CA ALA A 45 24.52 12.20 -7.49
C ALA A 45 24.15 11.23 -6.37
N ARG A 46 24.12 9.92 -6.68
CA ARG A 46 23.91 8.87 -5.68
C ARG A 46 24.92 9.10 -4.54
N PRO A 47 24.47 9.23 -3.27
CA PRO A 47 25.39 9.33 -2.16
C PRO A 47 26.35 8.13 -2.14
N PRO A 48 27.64 8.31 -1.81
CA PRO A 48 28.55 7.20 -1.61
C PRO A 48 27.96 6.21 -0.60
N ALA A 49 27.87 4.93 -0.94
CA ALA A 49 27.40 3.91 -0.01
C ALA A 49 28.46 3.76 1.10
N ALA A 50 28.18 4.33 2.27
CA ALA A 50 29.17 4.47 3.35
C ALA A 50 29.32 3.23 4.25
N ALA A 51 28.43 2.23 4.13
CA ALA A 51 28.51 1.00 4.91
C ALA A 51 27.70 -0.13 4.23
N PRO A 52 28.12 -1.41 4.36
CA PRO A 52 27.28 -2.54 3.99
C PRO A 52 26.01 -2.56 4.84
N VAL A 53 24.85 -2.73 4.20
CA VAL A 53 23.56 -2.95 4.87
C VAL A 53 23.19 -4.43 4.80
N LYS A 54 22.59 -4.95 5.88
CA LYS A 54 22.05 -6.30 5.94
C LYS A 54 20.60 -6.24 6.37
N LEU A 55 19.75 -7.00 5.70
CA LEU A 55 18.37 -7.21 6.13
C LEU A 55 18.34 -8.38 7.12
N GLU A 56 17.71 -8.14 8.27
CA GLU A 56 17.48 -9.15 9.29
C GLU A 56 15.99 -9.25 9.58
N ARG A 57 15.52 -10.48 9.78
CA ARG A 57 14.10 -10.72 10.09
C ARG A 57 13.82 -10.22 11.51
N ALA A 58 13.12 -9.09 11.63
CA ALA A 58 12.81 -8.47 12.92
C ALA A 58 11.94 -9.36 13.83
N PHE A 59 10.99 -10.10 13.25
CA PHE A 59 10.09 -10.99 13.98
C PHE A 59 10.12 -12.40 13.38
N ALA A 60 11.12 -13.20 13.78
CA ALA A 60 11.38 -14.50 13.18
C ALA A 60 10.24 -15.50 13.36
N SER A 61 9.58 -15.48 14.53
CA SER A 61 8.48 -16.39 14.87
C SER A 61 7.15 -16.02 14.19
N VAL A 62 6.95 -14.75 13.84
CA VAL A 62 5.65 -14.26 13.38
C VAL A 62 5.37 -14.70 11.94
N VAL A 63 4.22 -15.32 11.74
CA VAL A 63 3.67 -15.68 10.44
C VAL A 63 2.66 -14.61 10.04
N LEU A 64 2.88 -14.00 8.87
CA LEU A 64 2.00 -13.00 8.27
C LEU A 64 1.59 -13.47 6.88
N ASP A 65 0.34 -13.20 6.54
CA ASP A 65 -0.24 -13.41 5.21
C ASP A 65 -0.43 -12.04 4.52
N ALA A 66 0.26 -11.82 3.40
CA ALA A 66 0.24 -10.60 2.60
C ALA A 66 0.16 -9.28 3.42
N PRO A 67 1.14 -8.97 4.30
CA PRO A 67 1.13 -7.73 5.07
C PRO A 67 1.33 -6.51 4.15
N ILE A 68 0.54 -5.46 4.34
CA ILE A 68 0.55 -4.23 3.53
C ILE A 68 1.02 -3.01 4.30
N ALA A 69 0.82 -2.99 5.62
CA ALA A 69 1.28 -1.91 6.50
C ALA A 69 1.52 -2.44 7.91
N MET A 70 2.40 -1.77 8.64
CA MET A 70 2.71 -2.06 10.03
C MET A 70 2.95 -0.76 10.79
N ALA A 71 2.27 -0.56 11.92
CA ALA A 71 2.34 0.67 12.70
C ALA A 71 2.26 0.41 14.20
N GLN A 72 2.84 1.31 14.99
CA GLN A 72 2.62 1.38 16.43
C GLN A 72 1.67 2.54 16.74
N PRO A 73 0.73 2.41 17.69
CA PRO A 73 -0.12 3.52 18.08
C PRO A 73 0.71 4.66 18.67
N PRO A 74 0.32 5.94 18.47
CA PRO A 74 0.99 7.07 19.09
C PRO A 74 1.06 6.91 20.61
N GLY A 75 2.29 6.92 21.16
CA GLY A 75 2.55 6.77 22.59
C GLY A 75 2.69 5.33 23.10
N ASP A 76 2.40 4.30 22.29
CA ASP A 76 2.60 2.88 22.65
C ASP A 76 3.62 2.24 21.71
N LYS A 77 4.86 2.08 22.18
CA LYS A 77 5.92 1.37 21.44
C LYS A 77 6.05 -0.11 21.81
N ALA A 78 5.18 -0.62 22.69
CA ALA A 78 5.27 -1.99 23.20
C ALA A 78 4.57 -2.99 22.28
N ARG A 79 3.75 -2.54 21.34
CA ARG A 79 2.98 -3.40 20.42
C ARG A 79 3.02 -2.89 18.99
N TRP A 80 2.82 -3.82 18.07
CA TRP A 80 2.65 -3.57 16.64
C TRP A 80 1.25 -3.95 16.20
N PHE A 81 0.75 -3.23 15.21
CA PHE A 81 -0.41 -3.58 14.42
C PHE A 81 0.01 -3.81 12.99
N VAL A 82 -0.47 -4.89 12.38
CA VAL A 82 -0.16 -5.26 10.99
C VAL A 82 -1.46 -5.37 10.22
N ALA A 83 -1.60 -4.56 9.18
CA ALA A 83 -2.65 -4.69 8.20
C ALA A 83 -2.29 -5.78 7.20
N GLN A 84 -3.20 -6.72 6.98
CA GLN A 84 -3.08 -7.79 6.00
C GLN A 84 -4.05 -7.55 4.85
N ARG A 85 -3.60 -7.82 3.62
CA ARG A 85 -4.37 -7.57 2.40
C ARG A 85 -5.76 -8.23 2.41
N ASN A 86 -5.91 -9.34 3.12
CA ASN A 86 -7.18 -10.06 3.29
C ASN A 86 -8.22 -9.37 4.20
N GLY A 87 -7.98 -8.14 4.67
CA GLY A 87 -8.94 -7.38 5.46
C GLY A 87 -8.75 -7.48 6.98
N ARG A 88 -7.70 -8.17 7.44
CA ARG A 88 -7.41 -8.34 8.87
C ARG A 88 -6.38 -7.36 9.38
N VAL A 89 -6.56 -6.91 10.61
CA VAL A 89 -5.54 -6.21 11.39
C VAL A 89 -5.11 -7.12 12.52
N LEU A 90 -3.85 -7.51 12.54
CA LEU A 90 -3.23 -8.30 13.61
C LEU A 90 -2.55 -7.39 14.64
N THR A 91 -2.44 -7.84 15.89
CA THR A 91 -1.66 -7.13 16.93
C THR A 91 -0.76 -8.08 17.73
N PHE A 92 0.44 -7.62 18.11
CA PHE A 92 1.36 -8.40 18.96
C PHE A 92 2.39 -7.54 19.70
N PRO A 93 2.92 -8.00 20.85
CA PRO A 93 3.95 -7.29 21.60
C PRO A 93 5.33 -7.39 20.94
N VAL A 94 6.16 -6.36 21.09
CA VAL A 94 7.55 -6.33 20.56
C VAL A 94 8.45 -7.35 21.26
N ALA A 95 8.35 -7.47 22.59
CA ALA A 95 9.29 -8.25 23.39
C ALA A 95 9.14 -9.77 23.26
N SER A 96 7.93 -10.26 22.98
CA SER A 96 7.62 -11.70 22.90
C SER A 96 6.48 -11.97 21.92
N PRO A 97 6.70 -11.77 20.61
CA PRO A 97 5.64 -11.92 19.62
C PRO A 97 5.28 -13.41 19.43
N PRO A 98 3.98 -13.78 19.49
CA PRO A 98 3.54 -15.14 19.24
C PRO A 98 3.70 -15.50 17.77
N ALA A 99 3.79 -16.80 17.47
CA ALA A 99 3.92 -17.25 16.09
C ALA A 99 2.68 -16.92 15.23
N ALA A 100 1.50 -16.99 15.84
CA ALA A 100 0.22 -16.59 15.28
C ALA A 100 -0.34 -15.40 16.10
N PRO A 101 -0.16 -14.16 15.63
CA PRO A 101 -0.74 -12.99 16.29
C PRO A 101 -2.27 -13.02 16.32
N PRO A 102 -2.91 -12.54 17.40
CA PRO A 102 -4.36 -12.36 17.44
C PRO A 102 -4.83 -11.31 16.43
N VAL A 103 -6.06 -11.50 15.94
CA VAL A 103 -6.78 -10.56 15.09
C VAL A 103 -7.42 -9.49 15.98
N ALA A 104 -7.04 -8.23 15.78
CA ALA A 104 -7.64 -7.08 16.46
C ALA A 104 -8.89 -6.55 15.72
N ALA A 105 -8.91 -6.66 14.39
CA ALA A 105 -10.06 -6.31 13.55
C ALA A 105 -10.13 -7.21 12.32
N ASP A 106 -11.34 -7.57 11.90
CA ASP A 106 -11.61 -8.30 10.66
C ASP A 106 -12.74 -7.58 9.91
N LEU A 107 -12.41 -6.98 8.76
CA LEU A 107 -13.35 -6.15 8.00
C LEU A 107 -14.57 -6.93 7.50
N GLU A 108 -14.43 -8.21 7.16
CA GLU A 108 -15.56 -9.00 6.70
C GLU A 108 -16.54 -9.26 7.85
N VAL A 109 -16.01 -9.48 9.06
CA VAL A 109 -16.82 -9.63 10.28
C VAL A 109 -17.49 -8.31 10.65
N LEU A 110 -16.78 -7.18 10.60
CA LEU A 110 -17.32 -5.88 11.01
C LEU A 110 -18.35 -5.33 10.04
N THR A 111 -18.11 -5.50 8.73
CA THR A 111 -18.94 -4.89 7.68
C THR A 111 -19.97 -5.84 7.06
N GLN A 112 -19.87 -7.14 7.35
CA GLN A 112 -20.69 -8.20 6.74
C GLN A 112 -20.58 -8.20 5.21
N ARG A 113 -19.42 -7.79 4.68
CA ARG A 113 -19.13 -7.67 3.24
C ARG A 113 -17.74 -8.21 2.96
N ALA A 114 -17.59 -8.95 1.87
CA ALA A 114 -16.30 -9.49 1.47
C ALA A 114 -15.33 -8.37 1.05
N VAL A 115 -14.07 -8.51 1.45
CA VAL A 115 -12.99 -7.66 0.95
C VAL A 115 -12.55 -8.19 -0.41
N TYR A 116 -12.46 -7.32 -1.41
CA TYR A 116 -11.98 -7.71 -2.72
C TYR A 116 -10.46 -7.79 -2.73
N ILE A 117 -9.89 -8.97 -2.97
CA ILE A 117 -8.44 -9.25 -2.89
C ILE A 117 -7.79 -9.55 -4.26
N GLY A 118 -8.39 -9.14 -5.37
CA GLY A 118 -7.78 -9.28 -6.70
C GLY A 118 -6.87 -8.09 -7.05
N ILE A 119 -5.79 -8.31 -7.81
CA ILE A 119 -4.90 -7.23 -8.31
C ILE A 119 -4.37 -6.35 -7.17
N GLU A 120 -4.70 -5.06 -7.14
CA GLU A 120 -4.33 -4.12 -6.06
C GLU A 120 -5.43 -3.98 -5.00
N GLY A 121 -6.48 -4.80 -5.06
CA GLY A 121 -7.53 -4.84 -4.05
C GLY A 121 -7.07 -5.46 -2.74
N GLY A 122 -7.71 -5.03 -1.66
CA GLY A 122 -7.60 -5.60 -0.33
C GLY A 122 -7.82 -4.53 0.74
N LEU A 123 -7.30 -4.76 1.94
CA LEU A 123 -6.94 -3.68 2.85
C LEU A 123 -5.71 -2.94 2.30
N LEU A 124 -5.82 -1.62 2.15
CA LEU A 124 -4.84 -0.79 1.44
C LEU A 124 -4.22 0.31 2.30
N GLY A 125 -4.90 0.71 3.37
CA GLY A 125 -4.41 1.76 4.26
C GLY A 125 -4.83 1.53 5.70
N MET A 126 -3.97 1.95 6.62
CA MET A 126 -4.20 1.92 8.06
C MET A 126 -3.54 3.13 8.72
N ALA A 127 -4.29 3.87 9.54
CA ALA A 127 -3.77 5.01 10.29
C ALA A 127 -4.43 5.13 11.68
N PHE A 128 -3.61 5.19 12.73
CA PHE A 128 -4.11 5.54 14.06
C PHE A 128 -4.45 7.02 14.14
N HIS A 129 -5.53 7.36 14.84
CA HIS A 129 -5.77 8.74 15.21
C HIS A 129 -4.61 9.27 16.09
N PRO A 130 -4.12 10.52 15.91
CA PRO A 130 -3.02 11.06 16.72
C PRO A 130 -3.27 11.01 18.23
N ARG A 131 -4.54 11.05 18.62
CA ARG A 131 -5.07 10.92 19.99
C ARG A 131 -5.59 9.51 20.34
N PHE A 132 -5.03 8.46 19.74
CA PHE A 132 -5.50 7.08 19.93
C PHE A 132 -5.61 6.68 21.39
N ALA A 133 -4.63 7.04 22.23
CA ALA A 133 -4.68 6.75 23.66
C ALA A 133 -5.89 7.38 24.38
N GLN A 134 -6.52 8.42 23.81
CA GLN A 134 -7.70 9.07 24.37
C GLN A 134 -9.02 8.63 23.71
N ASN A 135 -9.01 8.22 22.44
CA ASN A 135 -10.25 7.95 21.69
C ASN A 135 -10.34 6.57 21.03
N GLY A 136 -9.27 5.78 21.03
CA GLY A 136 -9.26 4.43 20.48
C GLY A 136 -9.49 4.34 18.97
N ARG A 137 -9.35 5.44 18.22
CA ARG A 137 -9.74 5.49 16.79
C ARG A 137 -8.67 5.00 15.83
N LEU A 138 -9.06 4.13 14.92
CA LEU A 138 -8.26 3.59 13.83
C LEU A 138 -9.00 3.82 12.50
N TYR A 139 -8.30 4.27 11.47
CA TYR A 139 -8.86 4.47 10.14
C TYR A 139 -8.31 3.42 9.18
N LEU A 140 -9.19 2.79 8.41
CA LEU A 140 -8.84 1.80 7.40
C LEU A 140 -9.36 2.23 6.02
N LEU A 141 -8.61 1.89 4.98
CA LEU A 141 -9.00 2.05 3.57
C LEU A 141 -8.96 0.67 2.91
N TRP A 142 -10.06 0.21 2.32
CA TRP A 142 -10.11 -1.09 1.65
C TRP A 142 -10.94 -1.07 0.38
N THR A 143 -10.80 -2.11 -0.44
CA THR A 143 -11.58 -2.29 -1.66
C THR A 143 -12.66 -3.35 -1.46
N THR A 144 -13.87 -3.07 -1.95
CA THR A 144 -14.92 -4.05 -2.18
C THR A 144 -15.28 -4.08 -3.66
N PHE A 145 -16.10 -5.05 -4.06
CA PHE A 145 -16.57 -5.16 -5.44
C PHE A 145 -18.08 -5.38 -5.44
N ASP A 146 -18.80 -4.54 -6.17
CA ASP A 146 -20.25 -4.69 -6.39
C ASP A 146 -20.57 -4.65 -7.89
N GLN A 147 -21.86 -4.60 -8.26
CA GLN A 147 -22.28 -4.57 -9.67
C GLN A 147 -21.78 -3.35 -10.46
N ARG A 148 -21.31 -2.30 -9.77
CA ARG A 148 -20.74 -1.09 -10.35
C ARG A 148 -19.22 -1.15 -10.48
N GLY A 149 -18.60 -2.24 -10.03
CA GLY A 149 -17.15 -2.47 -10.09
C GLY A 149 -16.45 -2.24 -8.75
N PHE A 150 -15.21 -1.75 -8.80
CA PHE A 150 -14.40 -1.48 -7.62
C PHE A 150 -14.95 -0.32 -6.80
N VAL A 151 -15.10 -0.53 -5.50
CA VAL A 151 -15.48 0.51 -4.53
C VAL A 151 -14.38 0.61 -3.48
N SER A 152 -13.79 1.81 -3.35
CA SER A 152 -12.89 2.13 -2.24
C SER A 152 -13.71 2.64 -1.07
N GLU A 153 -13.53 2.01 0.09
CA GLU A 153 -14.24 2.29 1.33
C GLU A 153 -13.24 2.81 2.36
N VAL A 154 -13.64 3.83 3.12
CA VAL A 154 -12.88 4.33 4.28
C VAL A 154 -13.75 4.18 5.52
N GLY A 155 -13.20 3.59 6.57
CA GLY A 155 -13.90 3.33 7.82
C GLY A 155 -13.11 3.83 9.02
N GLU A 156 -13.83 4.34 10.01
CA GLU A 156 -13.32 4.57 11.37
C GLU A 156 -13.77 3.40 12.24
N LEU A 157 -12.82 2.75 12.90
CA LEU A 157 -13.07 1.76 13.95
C LEU A 157 -12.72 2.35 15.30
N THR A 158 -13.42 1.92 16.35
CA THR A 158 -13.17 2.38 17.72
C THR A 158 -12.81 1.21 18.62
N SER A 159 -11.75 1.37 19.42
CA SER A 159 -11.39 0.43 20.47
C SER A 159 -11.63 1.01 21.85
N THR A 160 -12.26 0.21 22.73
CA THR A 160 -12.45 0.51 24.15
C THR A 160 -11.45 -0.20 25.06
N ASN A 161 -10.59 -1.07 24.50
CA ASN A 161 -9.66 -1.92 25.22
C ASN A 161 -8.19 -1.74 24.77
N GLY A 162 -7.84 -0.53 24.35
CA GLY A 162 -6.47 -0.19 23.96
C GLY A 162 -6.00 -0.90 22.69
N GLY A 163 -6.92 -1.23 21.78
CA GLY A 163 -6.64 -1.88 20.50
C GLY A 163 -6.50 -3.40 20.58
N ALA A 164 -6.95 -4.05 21.65
CA ALA A 164 -7.03 -5.51 21.65
C ALA A 164 -8.12 -6.01 20.68
N THR A 165 -9.24 -5.28 20.61
CA THR A 165 -10.29 -5.44 19.58
C THR A 165 -10.80 -4.07 19.13
N PHE A 166 -11.50 -4.05 18.00
CA PHE A 166 -12.14 -2.88 17.43
C PHE A 166 -13.57 -3.21 17.01
N ASP A 167 -14.46 -2.21 17.16
CA ASP A 167 -15.85 -2.22 16.70
C ASP A 167 -16.08 -1.16 15.63
#